data_AF-A0A1E3X4C6-F1
#
_entry.id   AF-A0A1E3X4C6-F1
#
_cell.length_a   1.000
_cell.length_b   1.000
_cell.length_c   1.000
_cell.angle_alpha   90.00
_cell.angle_beta   90.00
_cell.angle_gamma   90.00
#
_symmetry.space_group_name_H-M   'P 1'
#
loop_
_entity.id
_entity.type
_entity.pdbx_description
1 polymer ?
#
loop_
_entity_poly.entity_id
_entity_poly.type
_entity_poly.pdbx_seq_one_letter_code
_entity_poly.pdbx_strand_id
1 'polypeptide(L)'
;MLTFNKKTNTLEQLHYTYDLHDVKEPKLYREIFDYNKIPKIPFNHRRVPMQPPDQIWITDTTFRDGQQSMPPYTVKQIGIKIPPNYPFVGSDFNVTRAGIHADGIAKDEEIYNIFNTEKLLNRPVKIGIKDKSGRAGIAYWVNSYFGLDDNKKIHKNHSGVNKITKWVESEFANGRITSVSDRELLEQVKRYMPELLESAEDCER
;
A
#
# COMPACT_ATOMS: atom_id res chain seq x y z
N MET A 1 23.54 -1.30 -38.21
CA MET A 1 23.44 -0.62 -39.52
C MET A 1 22.24 0.32 -39.46
N LEU A 2 22.38 1.59 -39.88
CA LEU A 2 21.31 2.61 -39.80
C LEU A 2 20.42 2.56 -41.05
N THR A 3 19.10 2.61 -40.87
CA THR A 3 18.10 2.54 -41.95
C THR A 3 17.02 3.62 -41.78
N PHE A 4 16.62 4.27 -42.89
CA PHE A 4 15.52 5.23 -42.86
C PHE A 4 14.18 4.52 -42.68
N ASN A 5 13.50 4.83 -41.59
CA ASN A 5 12.23 4.25 -41.24
C ASN A 5 11.11 5.22 -41.61
N LYS A 6 10.50 5.01 -42.78
CA LYS A 6 9.30 5.75 -43.24
C LYS A 6 8.11 5.63 -42.28
N LYS A 7 8.16 4.68 -41.34
CA LYS A 7 7.12 4.42 -40.33
C LYS A 7 7.24 5.33 -39.11
N THR A 8 8.45 5.77 -38.76
CA THR A 8 8.70 6.70 -37.65
C THR A 8 9.12 8.08 -38.12
N ASN A 9 9.21 8.22 -39.45
CA ASN A 9 9.68 9.39 -40.16
C ASN A 9 11.10 9.82 -39.70
N THR A 10 11.93 8.86 -39.28
CA THR A 10 13.30 9.08 -38.73
C THR A 10 14.29 7.98 -39.16
N LEU A 11 15.61 8.20 -38.98
CA LEU A 11 16.67 7.19 -39.20
C LEU A 11 16.86 6.32 -37.94
N GLU A 12 16.80 5.00 -38.06
CA GLU A 12 16.82 4.07 -36.92
C GLU A 12 17.93 3.01 -37.00
N GLN A 13 18.30 2.46 -35.84
CA GLN A 13 19.21 1.32 -35.69
C GLN A 13 18.45 0.13 -35.06
N LEU A 14 18.49 -1.04 -35.69
CA LEU A 14 17.65 -2.19 -35.33
C LEU A 14 18.13 -3.01 -34.11
N HIS A 15 17.17 -3.19 -33.19
CA HIS A 15 16.94 -4.17 -32.12
C HIS A 15 18.08 -4.70 -31.23
N TYR A 16 17.83 -4.58 -29.92
CA TYR A 16 18.49 -5.31 -28.85
C TYR A 16 17.55 -6.43 -28.36
N THR A 17 17.97 -7.68 -28.52
CA THR A 17 17.29 -8.84 -27.91
C THR A 17 17.83 -9.01 -26.50
N TYR A 18 16.95 -8.99 -25.50
CA TYR A 18 17.35 -9.21 -24.10
C TYR A 18 17.03 -10.65 -23.69
N ASP A 19 18.04 -11.40 -23.29
CA ASP A 19 17.88 -12.72 -22.72
C ASP A 19 17.57 -12.61 -21.23
N LEU A 20 16.72 -13.51 -20.72
CA LEU A 20 16.43 -13.56 -19.29
C LEU A 20 17.64 -14.16 -18.56
N HIS A 21 18.28 -13.37 -17.70
CA HIS A 21 19.37 -13.85 -16.86
C HIS A 21 18.86 -14.18 -15.46
N ASP A 22 18.96 -15.44 -15.06
CA ASP A 22 18.78 -15.82 -13.66
C ASP A 22 19.99 -15.31 -12.85
N VAL A 23 19.71 -14.57 -11.78
CA VAL A 23 20.72 -13.88 -10.97
C VAL A 23 20.65 -14.40 -9.54
N LYS A 24 21.82 -14.62 -8.92
CA LYS A 24 21.90 -15.15 -7.55
C LYS A 24 21.28 -14.23 -6.51
N GLU A 25 21.32 -12.93 -6.74
CA GLU A 25 20.85 -11.89 -5.83
C GLU A 25 19.89 -10.93 -6.54
N PRO A 26 18.88 -10.39 -5.84
CA PRO A 26 17.91 -9.48 -6.44
C PRO A 26 18.55 -8.14 -6.82
N LYS A 27 18.25 -7.63 -8.01
CA LYS A 27 18.62 -6.28 -8.44
C LYS A 27 17.54 -5.29 -7.99
N LEU A 28 17.81 -4.60 -6.88
CA LEU A 28 16.87 -3.67 -6.25
C LEU A 28 17.00 -2.22 -6.75
N TYR A 29 18.02 -1.89 -7.54
CA TYR A 29 18.25 -0.55 -8.13
C TYR A 29 18.14 0.60 -7.11
N ARG A 30 18.79 0.46 -5.94
CA ARG A 30 18.67 1.36 -4.77
C ARG A 30 19.09 2.80 -5.06
N GLU A 31 19.87 3.02 -6.10
CA GLU A 31 20.23 4.34 -6.59
C GLU A 31 19.01 5.13 -7.09
N ILE A 32 18.02 4.44 -7.69
CA ILE A 32 16.76 4.98 -8.21
C ILE A 32 15.62 4.72 -7.22
N PHE A 33 15.46 3.49 -6.73
CA PHE A 33 14.39 3.04 -5.83
C PHE A 33 14.93 2.80 -4.41
N ASP A 34 15.35 3.88 -3.76
CA ASP A 34 15.71 3.88 -2.34
C ASP A 34 14.44 3.63 -1.51
N TYR A 35 14.47 2.65 -0.60
CA TYR A 35 13.29 2.28 0.20
C TYR A 35 12.75 3.45 1.05
N ASN A 36 13.65 4.31 1.52
CA ASN A 36 13.34 5.33 2.51
C ASN A 36 13.21 6.74 1.92
N LYS A 37 13.23 6.87 0.60
CA LYS A 37 13.17 8.16 -0.11
C LYS A 37 12.24 8.05 -1.31
N ILE A 38 11.81 9.21 -1.79
CA ILE A 38 11.08 9.29 -3.06
C ILE A 38 12.00 8.78 -4.18
N PRO A 39 11.50 7.95 -5.10
CA PRO A 39 12.28 7.46 -6.24
C PRO A 39 12.95 8.61 -6.99
N LYS A 40 14.24 8.44 -7.30
CA LYS A 40 15.00 9.44 -8.04
C LYS A 40 14.73 9.26 -9.52
N ILE A 41 14.45 10.34 -10.23
CA ILE A 41 14.36 10.31 -11.68
C ILE A 41 15.72 10.75 -12.22
N PRO A 42 16.54 9.83 -12.78
CA PRO A 42 17.75 10.23 -13.45
C PRO A 42 17.35 10.96 -14.72
N PHE A 43 17.79 12.21 -14.86
CA PHE A 43 17.75 12.88 -16.15
C PHE A 43 18.76 12.18 -17.05
N ASN A 44 18.26 11.31 -17.92
CA ASN A 44 19.11 10.59 -18.87
C ASN A 44 19.67 11.51 -19.96
N HIS A 45 19.28 12.79 -19.95
CA HIS A 45 19.56 13.83 -20.96
C HIS A 45 19.35 13.33 -22.40
N ARG A 46 18.55 12.26 -22.56
CA ARG A 46 18.27 11.67 -23.85
C ARG A 46 17.33 12.61 -24.57
N ARG A 47 17.73 12.98 -25.77
CA ARG A 47 16.81 13.61 -26.71
C ARG A 47 15.84 12.52 -27.16
N VAL A 48 14.58 12.67 -26.77
CA VAL A 48 13.51 11.84 -27.31
C VAL A 48 13.47 12.10 -28.82
N PRO A 49 13.63 11.06 -29.67
CA PRO A 49 13.57 11.25 -31.10
C PRO A 49 12.15 11.70 -31.46
N MET A 50 12.08 12.76 -32.25
CA MET A 50 10.80 13.30 -32.70
C MET A 50 10.19 12.30 -33.66
N GLN A 51 9.04 11.72 -33.30
CA GLN A 51 8.18 10.97 -34.21
C GLN A 51 6.93 11.82 -34.45
N PRO A 52 7.06 12.92 -35.22
CA PRO A 52 5.93 13.75 -35.53
C PRO A 52 4.93 12.94 -36.35
N PRO A 53 3.63 13.00 -36.03
CA PRO A 53 2.63 12.34 -36.85
C PRO A 53 2.57 13.02 -38.22
N ASP A 54 2.20 12.27 -39.25
CA ASP A 54 2.04 12.82 -40.61
C ASP A 54 1.00 13.96 -40.65
N GLN A 55 0.03 13.94 -39.73
CA GLN A 55 -0.95 15.00 -39.46
C GLN A 55 -1.23 15.12 -37.96
N ILE A 56 -1.36 16.36 -37.45
CA ILE A 56 -1.61 16.66 -36.02
C ILE A 56 -3.07 17.10 -35.82
N TRP A 57 -3.74 16.58 -34.79
CA TRP A 57 -5.13 16.92 -34.41
C TRP A 57 -5.22 17.35 -32.94
N ILE A 58 -6.12 18.29 -32.62
CA ILE A 58 -6.36 18.79 -31.25
C ILE A 58 -7.77 18.38 -30.82
N THR A 59 -7.92 17.80 -29.62
CA THR A 59 -9.21 17.40 -29.05
C THR A 59 -9.43 17.96 -27.64
N ASP A 60 -10.65 17.87 -27.11
CA ASP A 60 -11.01 18.35 -25.77
C ASP A 60 -10.18 17.68 -24.65
N THR A 61 -9.72 16.44 -24.86
CA THR A 61 -8.80 15.73 -23.94
C THR A 61 -7.43 16.42 -23.86
N THR A 62 -6.95 17.00 -24.97
CA THR A 62 -5.72 17.81 -24.99
C THR A 62 -5.84 19.05 -24.08
N PHE A 63 -7.05 19.59 -23.91
CA PHE A 63 -7.33 20.67 -22.96
C PHE A 63 -7.48 20.17 -21.52
N ARG A 64 -8.08 19.00 -21.30
CA ARG A 64 -8.27 18.40 -19.96
C ARG A 64 -6.95 18.04 -19.28
N ASP A 65 -5.96 17.55 -20.03
CA ASP A 65 -4.61 17.31 -19.50
C ASP A 65 -3.88 18.62 -19.15
N GLY A 66 -4.14 19.70 -19.89
CA GLY A 66 -3.71 21.05 -19.51
C GLY A 66 -4.37 21.57 -18.23
N GLN A 67 -5.57 21.09 -17.89
CA GLN A 67 -6.31 21.46 -16.70
C GLN A 67 -5.80 20.80 -15.40
N GLN A 68 -4.88 19.83 -15.50
CA GLN A 68 -4.20 19.21 -14.36
C GLN A 68 -3.22 20.16 -13.64
N SER A 69 -3.03 21.38 -14.14
CA SER A 69 -2.25 22.44 -13.49
C SER A 69 -3.02 23.22 -12.41
N MET A 70 -4.25 22.82 -12.08
CA MET A 70 -4.99 23.38 -10.94
C MET A 70 -4.61 22.68 -9.62
N PRO A 71 -4.59 23.41 -8.49
CA PRO A 71 -4.31 22.81 -7.19
C PRO A 71 -5.34 21.71 -6.86
N PRO A 72 -4.90 20.59 -6.24
CA PRO A 72 -5.77 19.46 -5.96
C PRO A 72 -6.91 19.85 -5.01
N TYR A 73 -8.13 19.44 -5.34
CA TYR A 73 -9.30 19.65 -4.47
C TYR A 73 -9.19 18.81 -3.18
N THR A 74 -9.59 19.40 -2.06
CA THR A 74 -9.76 18.71 -0.78
C THR A 74 -10.96 17.78 -0.82
N VAL A 75 -10.96 16.73 0.02
CA VAL A 75 -12.08 15.78 0.16
C VAL A 75 -13.41 16.50 0.40
N LYS A 76 -13.39 17.57 1.19
CA LYS A 76 -14.56 18.40 1.49
C LYS A 76 -15.09 19.14 0.26
N GLN A 77 -14.21 19.55 -0.65
CA GLN A 77 -14.58 20.21 -1.91
C GLN A 77 -15.16 19.25 -2.95
N ILE A 78 -14.69 17.99 -2.96
CA ILE A 78 -15.16 16.98 -3.93
C ILE A 78 -16.51 16.38 -3.49
N GLY A 79 -16.85 16.40 -2.19
CA GLY A 79 -18.11 15.88 -1.67
C GLY A 79 -18.22 14.35 -1.72
N ILE A 80 -17.13 13.64 -2.03
CA ILE A 80 -17.08 12.18 -2.18
C ILE A 80 -16.30 11.59 -1.00
N LYS A 81 -16.84 10.52 -0.41
CA LYS A 81 -16.11 9.70 0.57
C LYS A 81 -14.97 8.98 -0.14
N ILE A 82 -13.74 9.12 0.37
CA ILE A 82 -12.58 8.39 -0.16
C ILE A 82 -12.83 6.88 -0.02
N PRO A 83 -12.73 6.09 -1.11
CA PRO A 83 -12.79 4.64 -1.02
C PRO A 83 -11.67 4.10 -0.12
N PRO A 84 -11.93 3.10 0.75
CA PRO A 84 -10.90 2.53 1.62
C PRO A 84 -9.64 2.06 0.88
N ASN A 85 -9.79 1.52 -0.32
CA ASN A 85 -8.70 1.02 -1.16
C ASN A 85 -8.07 2.07 -2.08
N TYR A 86 -8.43 3.35 -1.94
CA TYR A 86 -7.89 4.40 -2.81
C TYR A 86 -6.38 4.55 -2.57
N PRO A 87 -5.53 4.57 -3.62
CA PRO A 87 -4.08 4.65 -3.46
C PRO A 87 -3.64 5.82 -2.58
N PHE A 88 -2.68 5.57 -1.69
CA PHE A 88 -2.04 6.52 -0.76
C PHE A 88 -2.91 7.13 0.34
N VAL A 89 -4.20 7.35 0.10
CA VAL A 89 -5.08 8.11 1.01
C VAL A 89 -6.27 7.31 1.54
N GLY A 90 -6.60 6.16 0.94
CA GLY A 90 -7.64 5.27 1.44
C GLY A 90 -7.24 4.64 2.78
N SER A 91 -8.20 4.39 3.67
CA SER A 91 -7.91 3.80 5.00
C SER A 91 -7.19 2.44 4.94
N ASP A 92 -7.40 1.71 3.84
CA ASP A 92 -6.99 0.34 3.66
C ASP A 92 -5.86 0.19 2.62
N PHE A 93 -5.30 1.30 2.10
CA PHE A 93 -4.35 1.25 0.99
C PHE A 93 -3.09 0.43 1.31
N ASN A 94 -2.67 0.44 2.58
CA ASN A 94 -1.49 -0.26 3.07
C ASN A 94 -1.83 -1.42 4.03
N VAL A 95 -2.94 -2.13 3.74
CA VAL A 95 -3.45 -3.21 4.58
C VAL A 95 -3.35 -4.55 3.85
N THR A 96 -2.55 -5.46 4.37
CA THR A 96 -2.50 -6.84 3.89
C THR A 96 -3.47 -7.74 4.65
N ARG A 97 -4.05 -8.75 3.99
CA ARG A 97 -5.04 -9.66 4.60
C ARG A 97 -4.72 -11.14 4.42
N ALA A 98 -3.71 -11.46 3.60
CA ALA A 98 -3.29 -12.84 3.37
C ALA A 98 -2.22 -13.23 4.39
N GLY A 99 -2.37 -14.39 5.03
CA GLY A 99 -1.39 -14.87 6.02
C GLY A 99 0.02 -15.00 5.44
N ILE A 100 0.14 -15.44 4.18
CA ILE A 100 1.43 -15.50 3.48
C ILE A 100 2.09 -14.12 3.27
N HIS A 101 1.29 -13.07 3.14
CA HIS A 101 1.83 -11.71 3.01
C HIS A 101 2.27 -11.18 4.37
N ALA A 102 1.49 -11.44 5.43
CA ALA A 102 1.87 -11.13 6.80
C ALA A 102 3.18 -11.81 7.19
N ASP A 103 3.36 -13.08 6.83
CA ASP A 103 4.63 -13.82 7.03
C ASP A 103 5.79 -13.22 6.23
N GLY A 104 5.55 -12.81 4.98
CA GLY A 104 6.53 -12.08 4.17
C GLY A 104 6.97 -10.77 4.83
N ILE A 105 6.02 -9.94 5.23
CA ILE A 105 6.28 -8.65 5.91
C ILE A 105 7.04 -8.86 7.23
N ALA A 106 6.74 -9.92 7.98
CA ALA A 106 7.44 -10.23 9.21
C ALA A 106 8.92 -10.61 9.01
N LYS A 107 9.27 -11.13 7.82
CA LYS A 107 10.66 -11.45 7.43
C LYS A 107 11.38 -10.23 6.88
N ASP A 108 10.73 -9.55 5.94
CA ASP A 108 11.20 -8.33 5.32
C ASP A 108 9.99 -7.57 4.77
N GLU A 109 9.77 -6.37 5.31
CA GLU A 109 8.65 -5.51 4.94
C GLU A 109 8.69 -5.16 3.44
N GLU A 110 9.89 -5.06 2.86
CA GLU A 110 10.10 -4.70 1.45
C GLU A 110 9.49 -5.70 0.46
N ILE A 111 9.21 -6.93 0.91
CA ILE A 111 8.59 -7.98 0.08
C ILE A 111 7.20 -7.56 -0.39
N TYR A 112 6.44 -6.85 0.45
CA TYR A 112 5.05 -6.44 0.14
C TYR A 112 4.79 -4.95 0.32
N ASN A 113 5.75 -4.20 0.86
CA ASN A 113 5.69 -2.75 0.94
C ASN A 113 6.80 -2.17 0.07
N ILE A 114 6.46 -1.55 -1.06
CA ILE A 114 7.45 -1.15 -2.08
C ILE A 114 8.28 0.09 -1.69
N PHE A 115 7.87 0.84 -0.67
CA PHE A 115 8.63 1.94 -0.05
C PHE A 115 8.23 2.10 1.41
N ASN A 116 9.05 2.77 2.22
CA ASN A 116 8.76 3.00 3.63
C ASN A 116 7.59 3.99 3.80
N THR A 117 6.38 3.42 3.87
CA THR A 117 5.10 4.13 3.98
C THR A 117 4.93 4.79 5.34
N GLU A 118 5.48 4.22 6.41
CA GLU A 118 5.54 4.86 7.72
C GLU A 118 6.36 6.15 7.65
N LYS A 119 7.59 6.09 7.15
CA LYS A 119 8.47 7.24 7.06
C LYS A 119 7.99 8.30 6.08
N LEU A 120 7.50 7.89 4.91
CA LEU A 120 7.17 8.80 3.81
C LEU A 120 5.74 9.35 3.89
N LEU A 121 4.79 8.57 4.42
CA LEU A 121 3.37 8.93 4.43
C LEU A 121 2.76 8.97 5.84
N ASN A 122 3.49 8.59 6.89
CA ASN A 122 2.96 8.36 8.24
C ASN A 122 1.85 7.30 8.24
N ARG A 123 2.03 6.24 7.45
CA ARG A 123 1.03 5.19 7.22
C ARG A 123 1.70 3.80 7.24
N PRO A 124 2.01 3.23 8.41
CA PRO A 124 2.66 1.92 8.49
C PRO A 124 1.80 0.81 7.87
N VAL A 125 2.44 -0.31 7.51
CA VAL A 125 1.75 -1.50 7.01
C VAL A 125 0.87 -2.07 8.12
N LYS A 126 -0.39 -2.36 7.79
CA LYS A 126 -1.32 -3.02 8.73
C LYS A 126 -1.70 -4.40 8.23
N ILE A 127 -2.04 -5.27 9.19
CA ILE A 127 -2.54 -6.61 8.91
C ILE A 127 -4.02 -6.64 9.23
N GLY A 128 -4.85 -6.85 8.21
CA GLY A 128 -6.29 -7.04 8.34
C GLY A 128 -6.63 -8.46 8.79
N ILE A 129 -7.72 -8.58 9.55
CA ILE A 129 -8.15 -9.82 10.18
C ILE A 129 -9.12 -10.61 9.29
N LYS A 130 -8.84 -11.90 9.12
CA LYS A 130 -9.66 -12.91 8.43
C LYS A 130 -9.69 -14.23 9.23
N ASP A 131 -10.42 -15.21 8.72
CA ASP A 131 -10.50 -16.60 9.21
C ASP A 131 -9.13 -17.23 9.53
N LYS A 132 -8.10 -16.92 8.75
CA LYS A 132 -6.74 -17.48 8.91
C LYS A 132 -5.79 -16.67 9.79
N SER A 133 -6.22 -15.54 10.35
CA SER A 133 -5.34 -14.66 11.13
C SER A 133 -4.95 -15.26 12.49
N GLY A 134 -5.84 -16.05 13.10
CA GLY A 134 -5.62 -16.68 14.40
C GLY A 134 -5.28 -15.69 15.53
N ARG A 135 -4.90 -16.22 16.70
CA ARG A 135 -4.58 -15.42 17.90
C ARG A 135 -3.39 -14.48 17.71
N ALA A 136 -2.38 -14.89 16.93
CA ALA A 136 -1.20 -14.08 16.67
C ALA A 136 -1.54 -12.85 15.81
N GLY A 137 -2.40 -13.00 14.80
CA GLY A 137 -2.89 -11.88 13.98
C GLY A 137 -3.70 -10.88 14.80
N ILE A 138 -4.60 -11.36 15.68
CA ILE A 138 -5.37 -10.48 16.57
C ILE A 138 -4.44 -9.71 17.53
N ALA A 139 -3.50 -10.38 18.18
CA ALA A 139 -2.55 -9.71 19.09
C ALA A 139 -1.69 -8.68 18.34
N TYR A 140 -1.23 -9.01 17.13
CA TYR A 140 -0.50 -8.07 16.29
C TYR A 140 -1.35 -6.84 15.95
N TRP A 141 -2.60 -7.05 15.50
CA TRP A 141 -3.52 -5.95 15.18
C TRP A 141 -3.76 -5.05 16.40
N VAL A 142 -4.00 -5.61 17.60
CA VAL A 142 -4.21 -4.82 18.83
C VAL A 142 -2.96 -3.99 19.14
N ASN A 143 -1.77 -4.59 19.16
CA ASN A 143 -0.54 -3.87 19.47
C ASN A 143 -0.24 -2.77 18.45
N SER A 144 -0.49 -3.03 17.17
CA SER A 144 -0.28 -2.06 16.08
C SER A 144 -1.32 -0.94 16.10
N TYR A 145 -2.59 -1.25 16.37
CA TYR A 145 -3.67 -0.26 16.40
C TYR A 145 -3.50 0.73 17.56
N PHE A 146 -3.13 0.25 18.74
CA PHE A 146 -2.95 1.08 19.93
C PHE A 146 -1.51 1.61 20.12
N GLY A 147 -0.58 1.28 19.22
CA GLY A 147 0.82 1.72 19.31
C GLY A 147 1.51 1.31 20.62
N LEU A 148 1.25 0.09 21.11
CA LEU A 148 1.73 -0.34 22.43
C LEU A 148 3.24 -0.61 22.43
N ASP A 149 3.95 0.02 23.36
CA ASP A 149 5.37 -0.23 23.63
C ASP A 149 5.65 -1.69 24.00
N ASP A 150 6.90 -2.14 23.83
CA ASP A 150 7.33 -3.52 24.11
C ASP A 150 6.95 -4.01 25.51
N ASN A 151 6.98 -3.13 26.51
CA ASN A 151 6.63 -3.46 27.89
C ASN A 151 5.12 -3.61 28.14
N LYS A 152 4.28 -3.07 27.24
CA LYS A 152 2.81 -3.09 27.33
C LYS A 152 2.16 -3.98 26.26
N LYS A 153 2.98 -4.67 25.45
CA LYS A 153 2.48 -5.53 24.36
C LYS A 153 1.54 -6.61 24.88
N ILE A 154 0.37 -6.69 24.26
CA ILE A 154 -0.59 -7.75 24.46
C ILE A 154 -0.08 -9.02 23.78
N HIS A 155 0.07 -10.08 24.56
CA HIS A 155 0.53 -11.37 24.05
C HIS A 155 -0.65 -12.19 23.48
N LYS A 156 -0.36 -13.11 22.54
CA LYS A 156 -1.36 -13.99 21.89
C LYS A 156 -2.16 -14.90 22.85
N ASN A 157 -1.73 -15.01 24.11
CA ASN A 157 -2.40 -15.80 25.14
C ASN A 157 -3.33 -14.97 26.03
N HIS A 158 -3.41 -13.65 25.81
CA HIS A 158 -4.27 -12.76 26.59
C HIS A 158 -5.73 -13.20 26.50
N SER A 159 -6.45 -13.09 27.62
CA SER A 159 -7.84 -13.56 27.72
C SER A 159 -8.75 -12.85 26.72
N GLY A 160 -8.57 -11.53 26.54
CA GLY A 160 -9.27 -10.75 25.53
C GLY A 160 -8.97 -11.21 24.09
N VAL A 161 -7.71 -11.57 23.79
CA VAL A 161 -7.32 -12.00 22.43
C VAL A 161 -8.04 -13.30 22.08
N ASN A 162 -8.12 -14.22 23.05
CA ASN A 162 -8.84 -15.48 22.86
C ASN A 162 -10.35 -15.25 22.61
N LYS A 163 -10.97 -14.30 23.33
CA LYS A 163 -12.39 -13.96 23.14
C LYS A 163 -12.65 -13.33 21.77
N ILE A 164 -11.81 -12.38 21.34
CA ILE A 164 -11.91 -11.76 20.02
C ILE A 164 -11.71 -12.81 18.92
N THR A 165 -10.71 -13.70 19.07
CA THR A 165 -10.46 -14.77 18.09
C THR A 165 -11.68 -15.67 17.92
N LYS A 166 -12.31 -16.11 19.02
CA LYS A 166 -13.54 -16.92 18.96
C LYS A 166 -14.70 -16.18 18.30
N TRP A 167 -14.84 -14.88 18.55
CA TRP A 167 -15.85 -14.07 17.87
C TRP A 167 -15.59 -14.00 16.37
N VAL A 168 -14.35 -13.75 15.93
CA VAL A 168 -13.98 -13.76 14.51
C VAL A 168 -14.29 -15.12 13.88
N GLU A 169 -13.89 -16.22 14.51
CA GLU A 169 -14.20 -17.58 14.05
C GLU A 169 -15.71 -17.80 13.89
N SER A 170 -16.52 -17.33 14.85
CA SER A 170 -17.98 -17.44 14.77
C SER A 170 -18.59 -16.65 13.61
N GLU A 171 -18.07 -15.46 13.31
CA GLU A 171 -18.55 -14.64 12.19
C GLU A 171 -18.32 -15.33 10.84
N PHE A 172 -17.14 -15.93 10.65
CA PHE A 172 -16.84 -16.70 9.43
C PHE A 172 -17.61 -18.02 9.37
N ALA A 173 -17.82 -18.70 10.50
CA ALA A 173 -18.68 -19.88 10.57
C ALA A 173 -20.15 -19.56 10.20
N ASN A 174 -20.61 -18.34 10.49
CA ASN A 174 -21.93 -17.84 10.11
C ASN A 174 -22.01 -17.33 8.66
N GLY A 175 -21.00 -17.59 7.83
CA GLY A 175 -21.02 -17.29 6.40
C GLY A 175 -20.48 -15.92 6.02
N ARG A 176 -19.79 -15.20 6.91
CA ARG A 176 -19.05 -13.98 6.53
C ARG A 176 -18.00 -14.32 5.46
N ILE A 177 -17.97 -13.52 4.40
CA ILE A 177 -16.97 -13.63 3.31
C ILE A 177 -16.00 -12.44 3.25
N THR A 178 -16.32 -11.35 3.96
CA THR A 178 -15.50 -10.13 4.00
C THR A 178 -14.51 -10.18 5.18
N SER A 179 -13.41 -9.42 5.08
CA SER A 179 -12.53 -9.23 6.24
C SER A 179 -13.25 -8.49 7.36
N VAL A 180 -12.78 -8.67 8.59
CA VAL A 180 -13.25 -7.89 9.72
C VAL A 180 -12.64 -6.48 9.62
N SER A 181 -13.48 -5.46 9.78
CA SER A 181 -13.07 -4.05 9.77
C SER A 181 -12.50 -3.61 11.12
N ASP A 182 -11.67 -2.54 11.09
CA ASP A 182 -11.11 -1.94 12.31
C ASP A 182 -12.22 -1.53 13.30
N ARG A 183 -13.34 -1.01 12.80
CA ARG A 183 -14.49 -0.61 13.64
C ARG A 183 -15.07 -1.79 14.42
N GLU A 184 -15.24 -2.94 13.77
CA GLU A 184 -15.80 -4.13 14.42
C GLU A 184 -14.82 -4.70 15.45
N LEU A 185 -13.52 -4.70 15.13
CA LEU A 185 -12.49 -5.13 16.08
C LEU A 185 -12.44 -4.21 17.30
N LEU A 186 -12.57 -2.90 17.12
CA LEU A 186 -12.64 -1.94 18.23
C LEU A 186 -13.83 -2.22 19.14
N GLU A 187 -15.01 -2.51 18.59
CA GLU A 187 -16.19 -2.89 19.37
C GLU A 187 -15.91 -4.13 20.25
N GLN A 188 -15.16 -5.11 19.74
CA GLN A 188 -14.76 -6.27 20.54
C GLN A 188 -13.67 -5.95 21.57
N VAL A 189 -12.73 -5.04 21.25
CA VAL A 189 -11.77 -4.53 22.22
C VAL A 189 -12.50 -3.82 23.37
N LYS A 190 -13.50 -2.97 23.09
CA LYS A 190 -14.31 -2.33 24.15
C LYS A 190 -14.96 -3.34 25.09
N ARG A 191 -15.35 -4.49 24.55
CA ARG A 191 -16.07 -5.52 25.30
C ARG A 191 -15.14 -6.43 26.11
N TYR A 192 -13.93 -6.68 25.62
CA TYR A 192 -13.05 -7.73 26.16
C TYR A 192 -11.69 -7.26 26.64
N MET A 193 -11.31 -6.02 26.35
CA MET A 193 -10.10 -5.34 26.81
C MET A 193 -10.38 -3.83 27.04
N PRO A 194 -11.38 -3.46 27.88
CA PRO A 194 -11.74 -2.06 28.11
C PRO A 194 -10.56 -1.22 28.66
N GLU A 195 -9.62 -1.84 29.35
CA GLU A 195 -8.42 -1.21 29.91
C GLU A 195 -7.54 -0.51 28.86
N LEU A 196 -7.60 -0.93 27.59
CA LEU A 196 -6.84 -0.31 26.50
C LEU A 196 -7.46 1.00 26.01
N LEU A 197 -8.73 1.24 26.30
CA LEU A 197 -9.45 2.44 25.88
C LEU A 197 -9.32 3.57 26.90
N GLU A 198 -9.24 3.24 28.18
CA GLU A 198 -8.97 4.23 29.25
C GLU A 198 -7.60 4.89 29.08
N SER A 199 -6.63 4.17 28.50
CA SER A 199 -5.30 4.72 28.17
C SER A 199 -5.26 5.50 26.85
N ALA A 200 -6.30 5.43 26.01
CA ALA A 200 -6.33 6.03 24.68
C ALA A 200 -6.98 7.43 24.66
N GLU A 201 -7.74 7.80 25.70
CA GLU A 201 -8.32 9.15 25.85
C GLU A 201 -7.25 10.24 26.02
N ASP A 202 -6.00 9.88 26.36
CA ASP A 202 -4.86 10.79 26.40
C ASP A 202 -4.20 11.06 25.03
N CYS A 203 -4.58 10.33 23.96
CA CYS A 203 -3.95 10.41 22.63
C CYS A 203 -4.72 11.25 21.60
N GLU A 204 -5.89 11.82 21.93
CA GLU A 204 -6.63 12.75 21.05
C GLU A 204 -6.23 14.24 21.25
N ARG A 205 -4.93 14.53 21.43
CA ARG A 205 -4.38 15.89 21.36
C ARG A 205 -3.28 16.02 20.31
#